data_AF-A0A2K5D5P6-F1
#
_entry.id   AF-A0A2K5D5P6-F1
#
_cell.length_a   1.000
_cell.length_b   1.000
_cell.length_c   1.000
_cell.angle_alpha   90.00
_cell.angle_beta   90.00
_cell.angle_gamma   90.00
#
_symmetry.space_group_name_H-M   'P 1'
#
loop_
_entity.id
_entity.type
_entity.pdbx_description
1 polymer ?
#
loop_
_entity_poly.entity_id
_entity_poly.type
_entity_poly.pdbx_seq_one_letter_code
_entity_poly.pdbx_strand_id
1 'polypeptide(L)'
;MLRCEAHLCGEYLYRKARMEVQHLAQERKERQRRALEENRLIPTELRREALTLQGSLEFDDAGSEGVTNPSSRLKMFAKDLKLVFPGAQLINRGRHEVGALVMTDLLVVHEHRGTPVGLIVSHLPFGPTAYFTLCNVVMRHDIPDLGTMSEAKPHFITHSFTSCLDDSHQVITFTNQDDYISFRHHAYKKTDHHNVELTEVGPCFELKLYMIHLDMEWHWHSYTNTARKRVFLSTN
;
A
#
# COMPACT_ATOMS: atom_id res chain seq x y z
N MET A 1 20.85 -3.18 19.60
CA MET A 1 19.54 -3.08 18.93
C MET A 1 19.72 -3.11 17.42
N LEU A 2 20.38 -2.10 16.81
CA LEU A 2 20.66 -2.04 15.36
C LEU A 2 21.34 -3.28 14.74
N ARG A 3 22.27 -3.94 15.44
CA ARG A 3 22.91 -5.19 14.96
C ARG A 3 21.97 -6.40 14.96
N CYS A 4 21.04 -6.46 15.91
CA CYS A 4 20.03 -7.54 15.98
C CYS A 4 19.00 -7.35 14.88
N GLU A 5 18.60 -6.11 14.62
CA GLU A 5 17.72 -5.72 13.51
C GLU A 5 18.34 -6.09 12.15
N ALA A 6 19.59 -5.69 11.89
CA ALA A 6 20.30 -6.07 10.65
C ALA A 6 20.43 -7.60 10.49
N HIS A 7 20.67 -8.33 11.59
CA HIS A 7 20.73 -9.79 11.57
C HIS A 7 19.37 -10.42 11.26
N LEU A 8 18.28 -9.91 11.85
CA LEU A 8 16.92 -10.37 11.58
C LEU A 8 16.49 -10.07 10.13
N CYS A 9 16.88 -8.93 9.57
CA CYS A 9 16.68 -8.61 8.16
C CYS A 9 17.43 -9.61 7.27
N GLY A 10 18.71 -9.87 7.55
CA GLY A 10 19.50 -10.87 6.84
C GLY A 10 18.90 -12.28 6.93
N GLU A 11 18.42 -12.69 8.11
CA GLU A 11 17.71 -13.95 8.30
C GLU A 11 16.40 -14.02 7.50
N TYR A 12 15.63 -12.94 7.48
CA TYR A 12 14.38 -12.86 6.70
C TYR A 12 14.65 -12.99 5.21
N LEU A 13 15.59 -12.19 4.67
CA LEU A 13 15.98 -12.25 3.26
C LEU A 13 16.51 -13.63 2.88
N TYR A 14 17.33 -14.24 3.75
CA TYR A 14 17.83 -15.60 3.55
C TYR A 14 16.71 -16.65 3.54
N ARG A 15 15.74 -16.55 4.46
CA ARG A 15 14.57 -17.44 4.49
C ARG A 15 13.69 -17.24 3.26
N LYS A 16 13.44 -16.00 2.84
CA LYS A 16 12.68 -15.67 1.63
C LYS A 16 13.33 -16.27 0.37
N ALA A 17 14.63 -16.05 0.19
CA ALA A 17 15.39 -16.64 -0.92
C ALA A 17 15.34 -18.18 -0.91
N ARG A 18 15.44 -18.83 0.26
CA ARG A 18 15.30 -20.29 0.38
C ARG A 18 13.89 -20.78 0.04
N MET A 19 12.86 -20.05 0.47
CA MET A 19 11.46 -20.36 0.15
C MET A 19 11.21 -20.24 -1.36
N GLU A 20 11.74 -19.21 -2.01
CA GLU A 20 11.63 -19.03 -3.47
C GLU A 20 12.32 -20.17 -4.24
N VAL A 21 13.52 -20.57 -3.81
CA VAL A 21 14.22 -21.74 -4.38
C VAL A 21 13.43 -23.03 -4.19
N GLN A 22 12.83 -23.24 -3.01
CA GLN A 22 11.98 -24.41 -2.74
C GLN A 22 10.70 -24.40 -3.57
N HIS A 23 10.04 -23.25 -3.70
CA HIS A 23 8.84 -23.07 -4.51
C HIS A 23 9.13 -23.32 -5.98
N LEU A 24 10.23 -22.77 -6.52
CA LEU A 24 10.67 -23.00 -7.89
C LEU A 24 11.00 -24.49 -8.12
N ALA A 25 11.64 -25.15 -7.16
CA ALA A 25 11.90 -26.59 -7.22
C ALA A 25 10.61 -27.42 -7.18
N GLN A 26 9.62 -27.00 -6.38
CA GLN A 26 8.31 -27.64 -6.28
C GLN A 26 7.50 -27.46 -7.56
N GLU A 27 7.46 -26.26 -8.13
CA GLU A 27 6.80 -25.94 -9.39
C GLU A 27 7.42 -26.72 -10.56
N ARG A 28 8.75 -26.89 -10.55
CA ARG A 28 9.46 -27.76 -11.51
C ARG A 28 9.05 -29.23 -11.36
N LYS A 29 8.93 -29.73 -10.12
CA LYS A 29 8.45 -31.11 -9.85
C LYS A 29 7.00 -31.29 -10.29
N GLU A 30 6.14 -30.30 -10.05
CA GLU A 30 4.74 -30.34 -10.46
C GLU A 30 4.58 -30.26 -11.98
N ARG A 31 5.38 -29.43 -12.67
CA ARG A 31 5.45 -29.42 -14.14
C ARG A 31 5.92 -30.76 -14.70
N GLN A 32 6.92 -31.39 -14.07
CA GLN A 32 7.35 -32.74 -14.46
C GLN A 32 6.25 -33.78 -14.21
N ARG A 33 5.56 -33.73 -13.07
CA ARG A 33 4.43 -34.61 -12.74
C ARG A 33 3.30 -34.48 -13.76
N ARG A 34 2.92 -33.25 -14.12
CA ARG A 34 1.93 -32.97 -15.16
C ARG A 34 2.38 -33.45 -16.54
N ALA A 35 3.65 -33.28 -16.91
CA ALA A 35 4.18 -33.77 -18.19
C ALA A 35 4.20 -35.30 -18.28
N LEU A 36 4.45 -36.00 -17.17
CA LEU A 36 4.33 -37.46 -17.03
C LEU A 36 2.87 -37.92 -17.12
N GLU A 37 1.94 -37.20 -16.50
CA GLU A 37 0.49 -37.45 -16.59
C GLU A 37 -0.04 -37.21 -18.03
N GLU A 38 0.53 -36.24 -18.76
CA GLU A 38 0.15 -35.88 -20.14
C GLU A 38 0.96 -36.59 -21.25
N ASN A 39 1.92 -37.45 -20.88
CA ASN A 39 2.81 -38.18 -21.80
C ASN A 39 3.55 -37.27 -22.82
N ARG A 40 3.98 -36.09 -22.38
CA ARG A 40 4.62 -35.06 -23.22
C ARG A 40 6.11 -34.92 -22.86
N LEU A 41 6.96 -34.70 -23.86
CA LEU A 41 8.42 -34.55 -23.66
C LEU A 41 8.76 -33.31 -22.83
N ILE A 42 9.68 -33.46 -21.87
CA ILE A 42 10.12 -32.37 -20.97
C ILE A 42 10.90 -31.29 -21.76
N PRO A 43 10.60 -29.99 -21.58
CA PRO A 43 11.21 -28.90 -22.37
C PRO A 43 12.70 -28.66 -22.10
N THR A 44 13.42 -28.25 -23.15
CA THR A 44 14.88 -28.03 -23.20
C THR A 44 15.35 -26.69 -22.61
N GLU A 45 14.43 -25.86 -22.14
CA GLU A 45 14.66 -24.47 -21.70
C GLU A 45 15.40 -24.38 -20.36
N LEU A 46 15.27 -25.41 -19.51
CA LEU A 46 15.93 -25.48 -18.19
C LEU A 46 17.46 -25.60 -18.23
N ARG A 47 18.07 -25.66 -19.42
CA ARG A 47 19.52 -25.81 -19.60
C ARG A 47 20.28 -24.49 -19.86
N ARG A 48 19.60 -23.37 -20.12
CA ARG A 48 20.25 -22.13 -20.60
C ARG A 48 20.18 -20.91 -19.66
N GLU A 49 19.40 -20.94 -18.60
CA GLU A 49 19.16 -19.77 -17.74
C GLU A 49 20.17 -19.57 -16.58
N ALA A 50 21.20 -20.41 -16.47
CA ALA A 50 22.18 -20.32 -15.38
C ALA A 50 23.32 -19.29 -15.61
N LEU A 51 23.40 -18.66 -16.79
CA LEU A 51 24.54 -17.83 -17.19
C LEU A 51 24.25 -16.32 -17.31
N THR A 52 23.00 -15.87 -17.14
CA THR A 52 22.59 -14.48 -17.43
C THR A 52 22.28 -13.62 -16.20
N LEU A 53 22.38 -14.13 -14.97
CA LEU A 53 22.11 -13.38 -13.74
C LEU A 53 23.41 -12.96 -13.04
N GLN A 54 24.23 -12.15 -13.70
CA GLN A 54 25.37 -11.48 -13.07
C GLN A 54 25.60 -10.09 -13.67
N GLY A 55 24.68 -9.17 -13.40
CA GLY A 55 24.85 -7.78 -13.77
C GLY A 55 23.62 -6.97 -13.41
N SER A 56 23.85 -5.82 -12.78
CA SER A 56 22.93 -4.71 -12.53
C SER A 56 21.92 -4.88 -11.39
N LEU A 57 22.23 -4.28 -10.23
CA LEU A 57 21.64 -2.98 -9.85
C LEU A 57 22.27 -2.46 -8.55
N GLU A 58 23.11 -1.42 -8.67
CA GLU A 58 23.37 -0.48 -7.58
C GLU A 58 22.27 0.59 -7.65
N PHE A 59 21.57 0.83 -6.55
CA PHE A 59 20.73 2.02 -6.36
C PHE A 59 21.08 2.65 -5.01
N ASP A 60 21.98 3.63 -5.05
CA ASP A 60 22.07 4.67 -4.03
C ASP A 60 20.98 5.70 -4.34
N ASP A 61 19.90 5.73 -3.56
CA ASP A 61 18.96 6.85 -3.59
C ASP A 61 19.39 7.85 -2.51
N ALA A 62 19.99 8.95 -2.98
CA ALA A 62 20.32 10.10 -2.14
C ALA A 62 19.01 10.73 -1.65
N GLY A 63 18.63 10.40 -0.42
CA GLY A 63 17.47 10.99 0.25
C GLY A 63 17.51 12.52 0.14
N SER A 64 16.45 13.09 -0.44
CA SER A 64 16.30 14.55 -0.56
C SER A 64 16.30 15.19 0.83
N GLU A 65 17.39 15.89 1.16
CA GLU A 65 17.48 16.78 2.32
C GLU A 65 16.59 18.00 2.12
N GLY A 66 15.30 17.83 2.36
CA GLY A 66 14.31 18.91 2.40
C GLY A 66 13.65 18.94 3.76
N VAL A 67 14.17 19.75 4.70
CA VAL A 67 13.44 20.13 5.91
C VAL A 67 12.21 20.91 5.46
N THR A 68 11.10 20.20 5.25
CA THR A 68 9.87 20.75 4.68
C THR A 68 8.93 21.07 5.82
N ASN A 69 8.73 22.35 6.10
CA ASN A 69 7.65 22.78 6.99
C ASN A 69 6.31 22.57 6.27
N PRO A 70 5.40 21.74 6.81
CA PRO A 70 4.13 21.48 6.15
C PRO A 70 3.19 22.69 6.24
N SER A 71 2.41 22.90 5.18
CA SER A 71 1.33 23.88 5.11
C SER A 71 0.23 23.60 6.13
N SER A 72 -0.57 24.62 6.44
CA SER A 72 -1.76 24.48 7.29
C SER A 72 -2.75 23.46 6.72
N ARG A 73 -2.96 23.44 5.40
CA ARG A 73 -3.85 22.48 4.73
C ARG A 73 -3.36 21.04 4.88
N LEU A 74 -2.07 20.78 4.70
CA LEU A 74 -1.51 19.44 4.93
C LEU A 74 -1.61 19.01 6.39
N LYS A 75 -1.43 19.92 7.36
CA LYS A 75 -1.64 19.61 8.78
C LYS A 75 -3.10 19.25 9.07
N MET A 76 -4.07 19.91 8.42
CA MET A 76 -5.49 19.55 8.53
C MET A 76 -5.76 18.16 7.94
N PHE A 77 -5.26 17.89 6.75
CA PHE A 77 -5.39 16.58 6.11
C PHE A 77 -4.72 15.45 6.93
N ALA A 78 -3.56 15.71 7.54
CA ALA A 78 -2.90 14.74 8.40
C ALA A 78 -3.70 14.44 9.69
N LYS A 79 -4.41 15.43 10.24
CA LYS A 79 -5.38 15.20 11.33
C LYS A 79 -6.57 14.37 10.87
N ASP A 80 -7.08 14.63 9.66
CA ASP A 80 -8.18 13.86 9.09
C ASP A 80 -7.76 12.39 8.89
N LEU A 81 -6.54 12.12 8.39
CA LEU A 81 -5.99 10.76 8.28
C LEU A 81 -5.79 10.09 9.64
N LYS A 82 -5.41 10.84 10.69
CA LYS A 82 -5.32 10.29 12.05
C LYS A 82 -6.68 9.77 12.53
N LEU A 83 -7.77 10.46 12.19
CA LEU A 83 -9.13 10.05 12.56
C LEU A 83 -9.62 8.83 11.78
N VAL A 84 -9.06 8.59 10.59
CA VAL A 84 -9.37 7.40 9.77
C VAL A 84 -8.78 6.13 10.38
N PHE A 85 -7.56 6.21 10.93
CA PHE A 85 -6.86 5.04 11.47
C PHE A 85 -6.89 5.03 13.01
N PRO A 86 -7.70 4.15 13.64
CA PRO A 86 -7.77 4.08 15.09
C PRO A 86 -6.40 3.66 15.66
N GLY A 87 -5.91 4.38 16.66
CA GLY A 87 -4.59 4.14 17.26
C GLY A 87 -3.43 4.85 16.53
N ALA A 88 -3.68 5.57 15.43
CA ALA A 88 -2.64 6.36 14.76
C ALA A 88 -2.22 7.57 15.60
N GLN A 89 -0.92 7.84 15.63
CA GLN A 89 -0.34 9.02 16.26
C GLN A 89 0.22 9.95 15.19
N LEU A 90 -0.18 11.22 15.25
CA LEU A 90 0.36 12.25 14.37
C LEU A 90 1.64 12.81 14.99
N ILE A 91 2.75 12.70 14.26
CA ILE A 91 4.05 13.25 14.65
C ILE A 91 4.40 14.42 13.73
N ASN A 92 4.79 15.55 14.30
CA ASN A 92 5.29 16.67 13.52
C ASN A 92 6.68 16.33 12.98
N ARG A 93 6.86 16.39 11.65
CA ARG A 93 8.10 15.97 10.98
C ARG A 93 9.36 16.67 11.52
N GLY A 94 9.31 17.98 11.71
CA GLY A 94 10.40 18.77 12.31
C GLY A 94 11.77 18.43 11.72
N ARG A 95 12.76 18.20 12.60
CA ARG A 95 14.10 17.68 12.25
C ARG A 95 14.27 16.21 12.66
N HIS A 96 13.18 15.44 12.69
CA HIS A 96 13.28 14.02 13.01
C HIS A 96 13.76 13.22 11.80
N GLU A 97 14.84 12.49 11.97
CA GLU A 97 15.30 11.51 10.99
C GLU A 97 14.32 10.35 10.91
N VAL A 98 14.01 9.87 9.70
CA VAL A 98 13.06 8.76 9.47
C VAL A 98 13.51 7.52 10.24
N GLY A 99 14.80 7.22 10.22
CA GLY A 99 15.38 6.02 10.83
C GLY A 99 15.31 5.99 12.36
N ALA A 100 15.02 7.12 13.01
CA ALA A 100 14.89 7.19 14.47
C ALA A 100 13.48 6.81 14.97
N LEU A 101 12.51 6.64 14.08
CA LEU A 101 11.12 6.31 14.43
C LEU A 101 10.94 4.79 14.54
N VAL A 102 10.68 4.31 15.76
CA VAL A 102 10.40 2.89 16.04
C VAL A 102 8.88 2.70 16.15
N MET A 103 8.22 2.57 14.99
CA MET A 103 6.77 2.32 14.87
C MET A 103 6.52 1.04 14.06
N THR A 104 5.29 0.50 14.08
CA THR A 104 4.92 -0.62 13.21
C THR A 104 4.75 -0.18 11.77
N ASP A 105 4.10 0.97 11.57
CA ASP A 105 3.76 1.51 10.27
C ASP A 105 4.01 3.01 10.26
N LEU A 106 4.63 3.50 9.19
CA LEU A 106 4.89 4.92 8.97
C LEU A 106 4.10 5.40 7.76
N LEU A 107 3.27 6.42 7.99
CA LEU A 107 2.52 7.10 6.95
C LEU A 107 3.12 8.49 6.71
N VAL A 108 3.66 8.72 5.50
CA VAL A 108 4.22 10.03 5.11
C VAL A 108 3.35 10.64 4.02
N VAL A 109 2.93 11.88 4.22
CA VAL A 109 2.10 12.63 3.26
C VAL A 109 2.90 13.77 2.66
N HIS A 110 2.85 13.87 1.34
CA HIS A 110 3.45 14.95 0.57
C HIS A 110 2.36 15.85 -0.02
N GLU A 111 2.64 17.15 -0.08
CA GLU A 111 1.77 18.14 -0.71
C GLU A 111 2.46 18.91 -1.83
N HIS A 112 1.65 19.43 -2.73
CA HIS A 112 2.02 20.47 -3.68
C HIS A 112 1.10 21.68 -3.46
N ARG A 113 1.67 22.81 -3.03
CA ARG A 113 0.97 24.10 -2.85
C ARG A 113 -0.31 24.02 -1.98
N GLY A 114 -0.31 23.23 -0.92
CA GLY A 114 -1.47 23.09 -0.02
C GLY A 114 -2.44 21.97 -0.38
N THR A 115 -2.22 21.25 -1.49
CA THR A 115 -3.00 20.08 -1.87
C THR A 115 -2.15 18.82 -1.70
N PRO A 116 -2.61 17.79 -0.97
CA PRO A 116 -1.87 16.54 -0.82
C PRO A 116 -1.83 15.78 -2.16
N VAL A 117 -0.64 15.31 -2.54
CA VAL A 117 -0.37 14.66 -3.84
C VAL A 117 0.29 13.30 -3.66
N GLY A 118 1.03 13.07 -2.58
CA GLY A 118 1.73 11.81 -2.35
C GLY A 118 1.39 11.21 -1.00
N LEU A 119 1.23 9.90 -0.96
CA LEU A 119 1.07 9.12 0.26
C LEU A 119 2.03 7.95 0.22
N ILE A 120 2.87 7.81 1.24
CA ILE A 120 3.82 6.72 1.38
C ILE A 120 3.42 5.92 2.62
N VAL A 121 3.23 4.62 2.44
CA VAL A 121 2.91 3.67 3.51
C VAL A 121 4.09 2.73 3.65
N SER A 122 4.82 2.79 4.76
CA SER A 122 5.96 1.91 5.06
C SER A 122 5.63 1.03 6.24
N HIS A 123 5.71 -0.29 6.06
CA HIS A 123 5.68 -1.22 7.20
C HIS A 123 7.11 -1.38 7.74
N LEU A 124 7.32 -1.13 9.03
CA LEU A 124 8.61 -1.17 9.70
C LEU A 124 8.69 -2.41 10.61
N PRO A 125 9.90 -2.93 10.90
CA PRO A 125 11.22 -2.41 10.52
C PRO A 125 11.70 -2.83 9.11
N PHE A 126 11.17 -3.90 8.53
CA PHE A 126 11.63 -4.46 7.23
C PHE A 126 10.47 -4.83 6.29
N GLY A 127 9.35 -4.13 6.42
CA GLY A 127 8.19 -4.35 5.56
C GLY A 127 8.26 -3.54 4.26
N PRO A 128 7.36 -3.84 3.32
CA PRO A 128 7.31 -3.12 2.06
C PRO A 128 6.90 -1.67 2.28
N THR A 129 7.44 -0.79 1.43
CA THR A 129 7.01 0.59 1.30
C THR A 129 6.23 0.76 0.01
N ALA A 130 4.94 1.07 0.13
CA ALA A 130 4.08 1.38 -0.99
C ALA A 130 3.98 2.89 -1.18
N TYR A 131 4.19 3.33 -2.40
CA TYR A 131 4.10 4.72 -2.80
C TYR A 131 2.87 4.94 -3.67
N PHE A 132 2.03 5.88 -3.22
CA PHE A 132 0.78 6.24 -3.86
C PHE A 132 0.79 7.71 -4.28
N THR A 133 0.24 7.96 -5.46
CA THR A 133 -0.19 9.29 -5.87
C THR A 133 -1.65 9.47 -5.46
N LEU A 134 -1.94 10.58 -4.79
CA LEU A 134 -3.27 11.02 -4.44
C LEU A 134 -3.88 11.84 -5.58
N CYS A 135 -5.06 11.44 -6.02
CA CYS A 135 -5.88 12.13 -7.01
C CYS A 135 -7.21 12.54 -6.40
N ASN A 136 -7.81 13.60 -6.93
CA ASN A 136 -9.17 14.03 -6.58
C ASN A 136 -9.42 14.16 -5.07
N VAL A 137 -8.45 14.74 -4.36
CA VAL A 137 -8.52 14.87 -2.90
C VAL A 137 -9.51 15.97 -2.51
N VAL A 138 -10.56 15.57 -1.81
CA VAL A 138 -11.51 16.44 -1.11
C VAL A 138 -11.25 16.29 0.38
N MET A 139 -10.83 17.38 1.01
CA MET A 139 -10.60 17.40 2.46
C MET A 139 -11.92 17.56 3.19
N ARG A 140 -11.99 17.04 4.42
CA ARG A 140 -13.15 17.23 5.31
C ARG A 140 -13.50 18.71 5.48
N HIS A 141 -12.48 19.54 5.66
CA HIS A 141 -12.60 20.96 5.96
C HIS A 141 -13.18 21.77 4.79
N ASP A 142 -13.19 21.23 3.57
CA ASP A 142 -13.78 21.89 2.40
C ASP A 142 -15.29 21.58 2.27
N ILE A 143 -15.83 20.60 3.03
CA ILE A 143 -17.24 20.22 3.03
C ILE A 143 -17.97 20.93 4.19
N PRO A 144 -19.01 21.75 3.91
CA PRO A 144 -19.77 22.43 4.95
C PRO A 144 -20.61 21.47 5.80
N ASP A 145 -20.97 21.89 7.02
CA ASP A 145 -21.94 21.23 7.91
C ASP A 145 -21.56 19.83 8.44
N LEU A 146 -20.27 19.51 8.51
CA LEU A 146 -19.78 18.28 9.13
C LEU A 146 -19.68 18.40 10.66
N GLY A 147 -20.36 17.51 11.38
CA GLY A 147 -20.28 17.36 12.85
C GLY A 147 -18.92 16.82 13.33
N THR A 148 -18.80 16.43 14.60
CA THR A 148 -17.56 15.83 15.13
C THR A 148 -17.41 14.37 14.66
N MET A 149 -16.17 13.96 14.34
CA MET A 149 -15.83 12.58 14.04
C MET A 149 -15.86 11.70 15.29
N SER A 150 -16.48 10.52 15.19
CA SER A 150 -16.25 9.46 16.17
C SER A 150 -14.89 8.81 15.89
N GLU A 151 -14.13 8.54 16.96
CA GLU A 151 -12.85 7.80 16.92
C GLU A 151 -13.06 6.28 17.04
N ALA A 152 -14.32 5.81 16.92
CA ALA A 152 -14.64 4.39 16.92
C ALA A 152 -13.90 3.66 15.78
N LYS A 153 -13.53 2.40 16.01
CA LYS A 153 -12.87 1.59 14.98
C LYS A 153 -13.83 1.38 13.79
N PRO A 154 -13.49 1.84 12.58
CA PRO A 154 -14.36 1.69 11.42
C PRO A 154 -14.30 0.27 10.86
N HIS A 155 -15.37 -0.09 10.14
CA HIS A 155 -15.40 -1.29 9.30
C HIS A 155 -14.70 -1.05 7.97
N PHE A 156 -14.09 -2.08 7.39
CA PHE A 156 -13.43 -2.00 6.10
C PHE A 156 -14.17 -2.83 5.06
N ILE A 157 -14.56 -2.19 3.96
CA ILE A 157 -15.09 -2.86 2.77
C ILE A 157 -14.04 -2.73 1.68
N THR A 158 -13.52 -3.86 1.22
CA THR A 158 -12.70 -3.95 0.00
C THR A 158 -13.47 -4.72 -1.06
N HIS A 159 -13.17 -4.49 -2.34
CA HIS A 159 -13.75 -5.30 -3.41
C HIS A 159 -13.49 -6.79 -3.14
N SER A 160 -14.56 -7.58 -3.05
CA SER A 160 -14.56 -9.05 -2.86
C SER A 160 -14.25 -9.60 -1.45
N PHE A 161 -14.03 -8.76 -0.42
CA PHE A 161 -13.94 -9.22 0.96
C PHE A 161 -14.77 -8.33 1.90
N THR A 162 -15.75 -8.94 2.58
CA THR A 162 -16.49 -8.30 3.68
C THR A 162 -15.87 -8.73 5.00
N SER A 163 -15.33 -7.79 5.78
CA SER A 163 -14.95 -8.08 7.17
C SER A 163 -16.20 -8.38 8.01
N CYS A 164 -16.03 -9.12 9.12
CA CYS A 164 -17.11 -9.40 10.07
C CYS A 164 -17.71 -8.07 10.56
N LEU A 165 -19.02 -7.90 10.36
CA LEU A 165 -19.76 -6.68 10.67
C LEU A 165 -20.14 -6.66 12.15
N ASP A 166 -19.20 -6.29 13.02
CA ASP A 166 -19.50 -6.02 14.44
C ASP A 166 -20.12 -4.60 14.63
N ASP A 167 -20.39 -4.15 15.85
CA ASP A 167 -21.24 -2.98 16.18
C ASP A 167 -20.70 -1.56 15.82
N SER A 168 -19.74 -1.41 14.90
CA SER A 168 -19.27 -0.08 14.49
C SER A 168 -20.22 0.60 13.50
N HIS A 169 -20.52 1.89 13.70
CA HIS A 169 -21.37 2.71 12.83
C HIS A 169 -20.62 3.43 11.69
N GLN A 170 -19.34 3.13 11.52
CA GLN A 170 -18.48 3.75 10.51
C GLN A 170 -17.99 2.70 9.54
N VAL A 171 -17.88 3.09 8.28
CA VAL A 171 -17.42 2.23 7.21
C VAL A 171 -16.48 2.99 6.29
N ILE A 172 -15.31 2.40 6.10
CA ILE A 172 -14.31 2.81 5.12
C ILE A 172 -14.43 1.85 3.94
N THR A 173 -14.53 2.41 2.75
CA THR A 173 -14.64 1.66 1.51
C THR A 173 -13.42 1.92 0.65
N PHE A 174 -12.78 0.84 0.23
CA PHE A 174 -11.75 0.82 -0.81
C PHE A 174 -12.32 0.08 -2.02
N THR A 175 -12.69 0.81 -3.07
CA THR A 175 -13.09 0.23 -4.34
C THR A 175 -11.98 0.42 -5.36
N ASN A 176 -11.58 -0.64 -6.03
CA ASN A 176 -10.62 -0.53 -7.12
C ASN A 176 -11.35 -0.46 -8.46
N GLN A 177 -11.06 0.57 -9.24
CA GLN A 177 -11.56 0.76 -10.60
C GLN A 177 -10.39 1.22 -11.47
N ASP A 178 -10.03 0.45 -12.49
CA ASP A 178 -8.97 0.79 -13.44
C ASP A 178 -7.61 1.20 -12.79
N ASP A 179 -7.19 0.47 -11.75
CA ASP A 179 -5.99 0.74 -10.93
C ASP A 179 -6.04 2.02 -10.09
N TYR A 180 -7.21 2.65 -10.00
CA TYR A 180 -7.50 3.69 -9.02
C TYR A 180 -8.25 3.09 -7.85
N ILE A 181 -7.61 3.10 -6.68
CA ILE A 181 -8.25 2.70 -5.44
C ILE A 181 -8.97 3.93 -4.88
N SER A 182 -10.28 3.97 -5.07
CA SER A 182 -11.14 5.00 -4.48
C SER A 182 -11.30 4.75 -2.99
N PHE A 183 -10.91 5.75 -2.19
CA PHE A 183 -11.13 5.80 -0.76
C PHE A 183 -12.37 6.64 -0.45
N ARG A 184 -13.28 6.09 0.34
CA ARG A 184 -14.43 6.78 0.89
C ARG A 184 -14.63 6.40 2.35
N HIS A 185 -15.01 7.37 3.17
CA HIS A 185 -15.31 7.15 4.59
C HIS A 185 -16.71 7.66 4.91
N HIS A 186 -17.60 6.72 5.21
CA HIS A 186 -19.00 6.99 5.53
C HIS A 186 -19.31 6.62 6.97
N ALA A 187 -20.19 7.39 7.60
CA ALA A 187 -20.96 6.90 8.74
C ALA A 187 -22.32 6.41 8.24
N TYR A 188 -22.77 5.27 8.76
CA TYR A 188 -24.04 4.70 8.37
C TYR A 188 -25.02 4.73 9.54
N LYS A 189 -26.27 5.05 9.24
CA LYS A 189 -27.38 4.98 10.19
C LYS A 189 -28.40 3.99 9.65
N LYS A 190 -28.65 2.92 10.40
CA LYS A 190 -29.74 1.99 10.13
C LYS A 190 -31.03 2.68 10.58
N THR A 191 -31.84 3.13 9.62
CA THR A 191 -33.19 3.64 9.89
C THR A 191 -34.15 2.47 10.09
N ASP A 192 -34.07 1.48 9.19
CA ASP A 192 -34.85 0.24 9.23
C ASP A 192 -33.95 -1.00 9.14
N HIS A 193 -34.53 -2.20 9.18
CA HIS A 193 -33.80 -3.46 8.95
C HIS A 193 -33.31 -3.64 7.51
N HIS A 194 -33.94 -2.98 6.53
CA HIS A 194 -33.56 -3.05 5.11
C HIS A 194 -32.91 -1.78 4.57
N ASN A 195 -33.13 -0.64 5.21
CA ASN A 195 -32.66 0.65 4.71
C ASN A 195 -31.50 1.16 5.57
N VAL A 196 -30.44 1.58 4.89
CA VAL A 196 -29.24 2.16 5.50
C VAL A 196 -28.98 3.50 4.84
N GLU A 197 -28.94 4.56 5.65
CA GLU A 197 -28.55 5.89 5.20
C GLU A 197 -27.05 6.05 5.41
N LEU A 198 -26.34 6.46 4.35
CA LEU A 198 -24.91 6.74 4.37
C LEU A 198 -24.69 8.25 4.36
N THR A 199 -23.80 8.70 5.23
CA THR A 199 -23.33 10.08 5.28
C THR A 199 -21.84 10.09 5.05
N GLU A 200 -21.36 10.89 4.10
CA GLU A 200 -19.93 11.11 3.93
C GLU A 200 -19.41 11.91 5.11
N VAL A 201 -18.36 11.39 5.73
CA VAL A 201 -17.87 11.95 6.98
C VAL A 201 -16.38 12.26 6.83
N GLY A 202 -15.56 11.40 6.24
CA GLY A 202 -14.11 11.63 6.09
C GLY A 202 -13.67 12.26 4.76
N PRO A 203 -12.34 12.41 4.56
CA PRO A 203 -11.80 12.87 3.29
C PRO A 203 -12.09 11.85 2.18
N CYS A 204 -12.23 12.34 0.95
CA CYS A 204 -12.45 11.52 -0.23
C CYS A 204 -11.26 11.69 -1.16
N PHE A 205 -10.69 10.59 -1.65
CA PHE A 205 -9.58 10.65 -2.59
C PHE A 205 -9.43 9.33 -3.34
N GLU A 206 -8.68 9.38 -4.44
CA GLU A 206 -8.26 8.21 -5.20
C GLU A 206 -6.77 8.00 -5.03
N LEU A 207 -6.37 6.76 -4.78
CA LEU A 207 -4.99 6.34 -4.67
C LEU A 207 -4.61 5.63 -5.96
N LYS A 208 -3.52 6.07 -6.57
CA LYS A 208 -2.86 5.35 -7.64
C LYS A 208 -1.52 4.84 -7.15
N LEU A 209 -1.36 3.53 -7.07
CA LEU A 209 -0.08 2.91 -6.74
C LEU A 209 0.90 3.12 -7.89
N TYR A 210 2.10 3.61 -7.59
CA TYR A 210 3.16 3.75 -8.61
C TYR A 210 4.41 2.93 -8.31
N MET A 211 4.68 2.61 -7.04
CA MET A 211 5.86 1.82 -6.66
C MET A 211 5.62 1.04 -5.37
N ILE A 212 6.11 -0.19 -5.31
CA ILE A 212 6.27 -0.97 -4.08
C ILE A 212 7.74 -1.32 -3.95
N HIS A 213 8.34 -0.84 -2.87
CA HIS A 213 9.74 -1.03 -2.53
C HIS A 213 9.88 -1.94 -1.32
N LEU A 214 10.34 -3.15 -1.56
CA LEU A 214 10.91 -4.04 -0.54
C LEU A 214 12.35 -4.39 -0.96
N ASP A 215 12.57 -4.64 -2.26
CA ASP A 215 13.85 -4.70 -3.00
C ASP A 215 13.62 -4.30 -4.50
N MET A 216 12.61 -3.46 -4.77
CA MET A 216 11.88 -3.27 -6.07
C MET A 216 11.04 -4.47 -6.51
N GLU A 217 9.91 -4.67 -5.83
CA GLU A 217 8.95 -5.73 -6.18
C GLU A 217 8.04 -5.31 -7.35
N TRP A 218 7.68 -4.03 -7.44
CA TRP A 218 6.85 -3.52 -8.52
C TRP A 218 7.03 -2.01 -8.74
N HIS A 219 7.14 -1.60 -10.00
CA HIS A 219 7.18 -0.19 -10.41
C HIS A 219 6.30 0.04 -11.63
N TRP A 220 5.49 1.11 -11.61
CA TRP A 220 4.66 1.50 -12.74
C TRP A 220 5.50 2.10 -13.86
N HIS A 221 5.67 1.37 -14.97
CA HIS A 221 6.40 1.86 -16.16
C HIS A 221 5.47 2.59 -17.15
N SER A 222 5.23 3.87 -16.89
CA SER A 222 4.34 4.74 -17.69
C SER A 222 4.73 4.87 -19.17
N TYR A 223 6.03 4.81 -19.48
CA TYR A 223 6.56 5.06 -20.83
C TYR A 223 6.60 3.82 -21.74
N THR A 224 5.99 2.70 -21.35
CA THR A 224 5.90 1.52 -22.22
C THR A 224 4.64 1.57 -23.10
N ASN A 225 4.75 1.13 -24.36
CA ASN A 225 3.63 1.17 -25.32
C ASN A 225 2.38 0.41 -24.85
N THR A 226 2.54 -0.61 -24.00
CA THR A 226 1.44 -1.40 -23.44
C THR A 226 0.96 -0.90 -22.08
N ALA A 227 1.60 0.12 -21.48
CA ALA A 227 1.26 0.62 -20.14
C ALA A 227 -0.22 0.96 -20.00
N ARG A 228 -0.79 1.65 -21.00
CA ARG A 228 -2.20 2.08 -20.99
C ARG A 228 -3.22 0.96 -21.11
N LYS A 229 -2.79 -0.25 -21.48
CA LYS A 229 -3.65 -1.42 -21.68
C LYS A 229 -3.58 -2.43 -20.53
N ARG A 230 -2.61 -2.27 -19.63
CA ARG A 230 -2.42 -3.19 -18.50
C ARG A 230 -3.15 -2.62 -17.29
N VAL A 231 -4.03 -3.45 -16.74
CA VAL A 231 -4.66 -3.22 -15.44
C VAL A 231 -4.04 -4.22 -14.48
N PHE A 232 -3.55 -3.76 -13.33
CA PHE A 232 -2.73 -4.56 -12.41
C PHE A 232 -3.48 -5.02 -11.16
N LEU A 233 -4.37 -4.18 -10.64
CA LEU A 233 -5.06 -4.39 -9.37
C LEU A 233 -6.50 -4.88 -9.57
N SER A 234 -7.07 -4.74 -10.77
CA SER A 234 -8.43 -5.19 -11.06
C SER A 234 -8.41 -6.62 -11.62
N THR A 235 -9.24 -7.49 -11.04
CA THR A 235 -9.45 -8.85 -11.56
C THR A 235 -10.47 -8.78 -12.68
N ASN A 236 -10.14 -9.29 -13.87
CA ASN A 236 -11.11 -9.53 -14.95
C ASN A 236 -12.20 -10.52 -14.52
#